data_AF-A0A932HBE8-F1
#
_entry.id   AF-A0A932HBE8-F1
#
_cell.length_a   1.000
_cell.length_b   1.000
_cell.length_c   1.000
_cell.angle_alpha   90.00
_cell.angle_beta   90.00
_cell.angle_gamma   90.00
#
_symmetry.space_group_name_H-M   'P 1'
#
loop_
_entity.id
_entity.type
_entity.pdbx_description
1 polymer ?
#
loop_
_entity_poly.entity_id
_entity_poly.type
_entity_poly.pdbx_seq_one_letter_code
_entity_poly.pdbx_strand_id
1 'polypeptide(L)' 'EIVAQLYGEIERILRSPKIMERLAHIGLEPVGDRPDATVAYINSEIAKWAKVVKAANIKAD' A
#
# COMPACT_ATOMS: atom_id res chain seq x y z
N GLU A 1 -17.35 6.93 6.73
CA GLU A 1 -18.26 5.99 6.06
C GLU A 1 -17.69 5.49 4.73
N ILE A 2 -17.45 6.36 3.74
CA ILE A 2 -16.94 5.97 2.39
C ILE A 2 -15.65 5.15 2.46
N VAL A 3 -14.65 5.58 3.24
CA VAL A 3 -13.38 4.86 3.37
C VAL A 3 -13.58 3.44 3.92
N ALA A 4 -14.49 3.28 4.87
CA ALA A 4 -14.79 1.97 5.45
C ALA A 4 -15.51 1.07 4.44
N GLN A 5 -16.42 1.62 3.64
CA GLN A 5 -17.10 0.88 2.56
C GLN A 5 -16.12 0.42 1.49
N LEU A 6 -15.24 1.31 1.02
CA LEU A 6 -14.20 0.97 0.05
C LEU A 6 -13.25 -0.10 0.58
N TYR A 7 -12.83 0.03 1.85
CA TYR A 7 -12.01 -0.99 2.49
C TYR A 7 -12.70 -2.36 2.49
N GLY A 8 -13.97 -2.43 2.89
CA GLY A 8 -14.72 -3.70 2.90
C GLY A 8 -14.81 -4.35 1.53
N GLU A 9 -15.02 -3.56 0.47
CA GLU A 9 -15.04 -4.07 -0.90
C GLU A 9 -13.65 -4.54 -1.37
N ILE A 10 -12.59 -3.80 -1.05
CA ILE A 10 -11.21 -4.19 -1.38
C ILE A 10 -10.85 -5.49 -0.66
N GLU A 11 -11.16 -5.60 0.64
CA GLU A 11 -10.93 -6.81 1.43
C GLU A 11 -11.67 -8.01 0.82
N ARG A 12 -12.93 -7.83 0.43
CA ARG A 12 -13.73 -8.86 -0.23
C ARG A 12 -13.11 -9.32 -1.55
N ILE A 13 -12.60 -8.39 -2.36
CA ILE A 13 -11.94 -8.68 -3.64
C ILE A 13 -10.64 -9.47 -3.43
N LEU A 14 -9.83 -9.09 -2.43
CA LEU A 14 -8.58 -9.78 -2.11
C LEU A 14 -8.78 -11.21 -1.57
N ARG A 15 -9.96 -11.53 -1.03
CA ARG A 15 -10.32 -12.92 -0.67
C ARG A 15 -10.62 -13.81 -1.89
N SER A 16 -10.69 -13.26 -3.09
CA SER A 16 -10.92 -14.04 -4.31
C SER A 16 -9.63 -14.74 -4.78
N PRO A 17 -9.60 -16.09 -4.86
CA PRO A 17 -8.42 -16.81 -5.33
C PRO A 17 -7.99 -16.38 -6.74
N LYS A 18 -8.95 -16.16 -7.64
CA LYS A 18 -8.69 -15.68 -9.00
C LYS A 18 -7.96 -14.33 -9.03
N ILE A 19 -8.31 -13.42 -8.11
CA ILE A 19 -7.66 -12.12 -8.04
C ILE A 19 -6.26 -12.26 -7.45
N MET A 20 -6.10 -13.06 -6.40
CA MET A 20 -4.81 -13.37 -5.79
C MET A 20 -3.83 -13.97 -6.80
N GLU A 21 -4.27 -14.96 -7.58
CA GLU A 21 -3.48 -15.58 -8.64
C GLU A 21 -3.05 -14.56 -9.70
N ARG A 22 -3.97 -13.67 -10.11
CA ARG A 22 -3.65 -12.63 -11.09
C ARG A 22 -2.62 -11.62 -10.56
N LEU A 23 -2.73 -11.22 -9.30
CA LEU A 23 -1.77 -10.32 -8.65
C LEU A 23 -0.41 -11.00 -8.50
N ALA A 24 -0.39 -12.25 -8.06
CA ALA A 24 0.84 -13.04 -7.96
C ALA A 24 1.51 -13.21 -9.34
N HIS A 25 0.73 -13.42 -10.41
CA HIS A 25 1.25 -13.56 -11.77
C HIS A 25 2.01 -12.32 -12.27
N ILE A 26 1.67 -11.13 -11.75
CA ILE A 26 2.38 -9.88 -12.05
C ILE A 26 3.38 -9.49 -10.97
N GLY A 27 3.73 -10.42 -10.07
CA GLY A 27 4.73 -10.23 -9.03
C GLY A 27 4.26 -9.40 -7.84
N LEU A 28 2.95 -9.25 -7.64
CA LEU A 28 2.38 -8.52 -6.51
C LEU A 28 1.94 -9.47 -5.40
N GLU A 29 2.27 -9.08 -4.17
CA GLU A 29 1.78 -9.69 -2.94
C GLU A 29 0.85 -8.69 -2.23
N PRO A 30 -0.47 -8.93 -2.21
CA PRO A 30 -1.40 -7.99 -1.58
C PRO A 30 -1.42 -8.19 -0.06
N VAL A 31 -1.26 -7.08 0.67
CA VAL A 31 -1.18 -7.07 2.14
C VAL A 31 -2.57 -6.96 2.80
N GLY A 32 -3.48 -6.17 2.22
CA GLY A 32 -4.87 -6.07 2.71
C GLY A 32 -5.05 -5.31 4.03
N ASP A 33 -4.11 -4.42 4.37
CA ASP A 33 -4.11 -3.67 5.62
C ASP A 33 -5.34 -2.78 5.82
N ARG A 34 -5.70 -2.57 7.09
CA ARG A 34 -6.76 -1.64 7.49
C ARG A 34 -6.39 -0.20 7.12
N PRO A 35 -7.36 0.71 6.89
CA PRO A 35 -7.07 2.06 6.43
C PRO A 35 -6.14 2.87 7.34
N ASP A 36 -6.23 2.67 8.66
CA ASP A 36 -5.36 3.28 9.67
C ASP A 36 -3.91 2.77 9.57
N ALA A 37 -3.73 1.47 9.35
CA ALA A 37 -2.42 0.87 9.09
C ALA A 37 -1.80 1.40 7.79
N THR A 38 -2.60 1.57 6.72
CA THR A 38 -2.14 2.18 5.46
C THR A 38 -1.63 3.61 5.67
N VAL A 39 -2.36 4.42 6.44
CA VAL A 39 -1.94 5.80 6.77
C VAL A 39 -0.64 5.80 7.57
N ALA A 40 -0.53 4.91 8.57
CA ALA A 40 0.69 4.79 9.37
C ALA A 40 1.90 4.39 8.53
N TYR A 41 1.73 3.43 7.60
CA TYR A 41 2.78 2.98 6.68
C TYR A 41 3.24 4.10 5.73
N ILE A 42 2.31 4.83 5.11
CA ILE A 42 2.68 5.93 4.21
C ILE A 42 3.47 7.00 4.97
N ASN A 43 3.03 7.36 6.18
CA ASN A 43 3.72 8.35 6.99
C ASN A 43 5.14 7.88 7.40
N SER A 44 5.31 6.60 7.74
CA SER A 44 6.62 6.06 8.10
C SER A 44 7.57 6.01 6.90
N GLU A 45 7.08 5.62 5.72
CA GLU A 45 7.87 5.57 4.50
C GLU A 45 8.25 6.98 4.03
N ILE A 46 7.36 7.96 4.10
CA ILE A 46 7.70 9.37 3.82
C ILE A 46 8.82 9.83 4.74
N ALA A 47 8.69 9.62 6.05
CA ALA A 47 9.70 10.06 7.02
C ALA A 47 11.06 9.37 6.80
N LYS A 48 11.05 8.09 6.43
CA LYS A 48 12.25 7.30 6.13
C LYS A 48 12.92 7.81 4.85
N TRP A 49 12.19 7.91 3.75
CA TRP A 49 12.76 8.26 2.46
C TRP A 49 13.15 9.74 2.36
N ALA A 50 12.45 10.64 3.06
CA ALA A 50 12.88 12.04 3.17
C ALA A 50 14.29 12.18 3.75
N LYS A 51 14.64 11.37 4.75
CA LYS A 51 16.00 11.34 5.31
C LYS A 51 17.02 10.86 4.29
N VAL A 52 16.71 9.78 3.57
CA VAL A 52 17.58 9.20 2.54
C VAL A 52 17.84 10.21 1.42
N VAL A 53 16.78 10.81 0.87
CA VAL A 53 16.86 11.81 -0.20
C VAL A 53 17.73 13.00 0.22
N LYS A 54 17.52 13.53 1.44
CA LYS A 54 18.31 14.66 1.95
C LYS A 54 19.78 14.27 2.16
N ALA A 55 20.05 13.10 2.71
CA ALA A 55 21.42 12.63 2.96
C ALA A 55 22.21 12.41 1.66
N ALA A 56 21.54 11.90 0.62
CA ALA A 56 22.15 11.63 -0.68
C ALA A 56 22.09 12.82 -1.66
N ASN A 57 21.52 13.96 -1.27
CA ASN A 57 21.31 15.15 -2.11
C ASN A 57 20.61 14.82 -3.45
N ILE A 58 19.65 13.89 -3.41
CA ILE A 58 18.87 13.46 -4.58
C ILE A 58 17.84 14.55 -4.91
N LYS A 59 17.70 14.86 -6.19
CA LYS A 59 16.65 15.74 -6.73
C LYS A 59 15.85 14.98 -7.76
N ALA A 60 14.54 15.17 -7.75
CA ALA A 60 13.70 14.75 -8.88
C ALA A 60 13.93 15.73 -10.04
N ASP A 61 13.80 15.22 -11.26
CA ASP A 61 13.95 15.99 -12.49
C ASP A 61 12.83 17.04 -12.66
#